data_AF-A0A060Z4C0-F1
#
_entry.id   AF-A0A060Z4C0-F1
#
_cell.length_a   1.000
_cell.length_b   1.000
_cell.length_c   1.000
_cell.angle_alpha   90.00
_cell.angle_beta   90.00
_cell.angle_gamma   90.00
#
_symmetry.space_group_name_H-M   'P 1'
#
loop_
_entity.id
_entity.type
_entity.pdbx_description
1 polymer ?
#
loop_
_entity_poly.entity_id
_entity_poly.type
_entity_poly.pdbx_seq_one_letter_code
_entity_poly.pdbx_strand_id
1 'polypeptide(L)'
;MTRDQLHLYSSQLHSASSPNSTVTLFIGRIRNQLTSSNTLTEERDQLQTCGNNLTEERDQLQTSNNTPNEERDQLQTSDNTLTKERTNQLQTRYNTLTKERDQLQKETERLKQSLKLGSSCYYVSTEKKSWEESRQDCRYRGADLVVIKNQEQQVCVCVTFVNWLCGVKNYVWIGLTDSVSEGTWKWVDYTPLTTK
;
A
#
# COMPACT_ATOMS: atom_id res chain seq x y z
N MET A 1 -0.22 -57.26 -53.76
CA MET A 1 -1.10 -58.25 -54.42
C MET A 1 -2.50 -58.00 -53.86
N THR A 2 -3.39 -57.37 -54.63
CA THR A 2 -4.70 -56.93 -54.12
C THR A 2 -5.61 -58.12 -53.85
N ARG A 3 -6.62 -57.95 -52.97
CA ARG A 3 -7.61 -58.97 -52.58
C ARG A 3 -8.25 -59.67 -53.79
N ASP A 4 -8.41 -58.93 -54.88
CA ASP A 4 -8.96 -59.42 -56.15
C ASP A 4 -8.00 -60.34 -56.92
N GLN A 5 -6.67 -60.17 -56.78
CA GLN A 5 -5.68 -61.05 -57.41
C GLN A 5 -5.60 -62.42 -56.73
N LEU A 6 -5.93 -62.52 -55.44
CA LEU A 6 -5.98 -63.79 -54.68
C LEU A 6 -7.22 -64.62 -55.02
N HIS A 7 -8.37 -63.98 -55.26
CA HIS A 7 -9.57 -64.66 -55.73
C HIS A 7 -9.36 -65.26 -57.13
N LEU A 8 -8.65 -64.56 -58.02
CA LEU A 8 -8.32 -65.06 -59.35
C LEU A 8 -7.43 -66.32 -59.31
N TYR A 9 -6.44 -66.35 -58.40
CA TYR A 9 -5.52 -67.48 -58.25
C TYR A 9 -6.19 -68.71 -57.60
N SER A 10 -7.15 -68.49 -56.69
CA SER A 10 -7.97 -69.53 -56.07
C SER A 10 -8.92 -70.21 -57.07
N SER A 11 -9.52 -69.43 -57.98
CA SER A 11 -10.42 -69.95 -59.02
C SER A 11 -9.71 -70.77 -60.09
N GLN A 12 -8.44 -70.47 -60.40
CA GLN A 12 -7.65 -71.24 -61.38
C GLN A 12 -7.18 -72.62 -60.88
N LEU A 13 -7.20 -72.89 -59.57
CA LEU A 13 -6.77 -74.17 -58.99
C LEU A 13 -7.86 -75.26 -58.98
N HIS A 14 -9.12 -74.90 -59.24
CA HIS A 14 -10.25 -75.85 -59.21
C HIS A 14 -10.42 -76.69 -60.49
N SER A 15 -9.60 -76.46 -61.54
CA SER A 15 -9.66 -77.22 -62.80
C SER A 15 -8.53 -78.23 -63.02
N ALA A 16 -7.67 -78.47 -62.02
CA ALA A 16 -6.58 -79.45 -62.10
C ALA A 16 -6.85 -80.67 -61.21
N SER A 17 -6.54 -81.88 -61.71
CA SER A 17 -6.62 -83.16 -61.01
C SER A 17 -6.06 -83.10 -59.59
N SER A 18 -6.72 -83.79 -58.64
CA SER A 18 -6.41 -83.86 -57.19
C SER A 18 -4.97 -83.42 -56.82
N PRO A 19 -4.79 -82.28 -56.14
CA PRO A 19 -3.45 -81.76 -55.87
C PRO A 19 -2.67 -82.74 -55.00
N ASN A 20 -1.43 -83.04 -55.42
CA ASN A 20 -0.47 -83.78 -54.61
C ASN A 20 -0.35 -83.14 -53.20
N SER A 21 -0.30 -83.95 -52.14
CA SER A 21 -0.29 -83.55 -50.71
C SER A 21 0.63 -82.34 -50.40
N THR A 22 1.78 -82.27 -51.08
CA THR A 22 2.76 -81.19 -50.97
C THR A 22 2.21 -79.81 -51.38
N VAL A 23 1.36 -79.74 -52.41
CA VAL A 23 0.77 -78.50 -52.93
C VAL A 23 -0.24 -77.91 -51.95
N THR A 24 -1.08 -78.76 -51.35
CA THR A 24 -2.06 -78.36 -50.33
C THR A 24 -1.39 -77.79 -49.07
N LEU A 25 -0.29 -78.41 -48.64
CA LEU A 25 0.52 -77.97 -47.50
C LEU A 25 1.20 -76.61 -47.76
N PHE A 26 1.66 -76.38 -49.01
CA PHE A 26 2.23 -75.10 -49.41
C PHE A 26 1.20 -73.98 -49.46
N ILE A 27 0.00 -74.23 -50.03
CA ILE A 27 -1.12 -73.26 -50.03
C ILE A 27 -1.56 -72.92 -48.60
N GLY A 28 -1.61 -73.91 -47.70
CA GLY A 28 -1.92 -73.69 -46.29
C GLY A 28 -0.90 -72.77 -45.61
N ARG A 29 0.41 -72.95 -45.88
CA ARG A 29 1.46 -72.07 -45.38
C ARG A 29 1.33 -70.65 -45.93
N ILE A 30 1.04 -70.48 -47.21
CA ILE A 30 0.81 -69.15 -47.80
C ILE A 30 -0.41 -68.47 -47.19
N ARG A 31 -1.51 -69.20 -46.98
CA ARG A 31 -2.71 -68.64 -46.34
C ARG A 31 -2.41 -68.15 -44.92
N ASN A 32 -1.71 -68.95 -44.12
CA ASN A 32 -1.31 -68.55 -42.76
C ASN A 32 -0.37 -67.33 -42.76
N GLN A 33 0.59 -67.26 -43.70
CA GLN A 33 1.46 -66.10 -43.89
C GLN A 33 0.65 -64.85 -44.25
N LEU A 34 -0.34 -64.98 -45.14
CA LEU A 34 -1.18 -63.87 -45.58
C LEU A 34 -2.09 -63.36 -44.46
N THR A 35 -2.66 -64.26 -43.65
CA THR A 35 -3.46 -63.87 -42.48
C THR A 35 -2.61 -63.12 -41.46
N SER A 36 -1.38 -63.58 -41.15
CA SER A 36 -0.46 -62.84 -40.28
C SER A 36 -0.09 -61.47 -40.84
N SER A 37 0.14 -61.36 -42.15
CA SER A 37 0.46 -60.08 -42.79
C SER A 37 -0.68 -59.06 -42.71
N ASN A 38 -1.94 -59.50 -42.79
CA ASN A 38 -3.10 -58.62 -42.66
C ASN A 38 -3.25 -58.12 -41.22
N THR A 39 -3.14 -59.01 -40.23
CA THR A 39 -3.17 -58.64 -38.80
C THR A 39 -2.09 -57.62 -38.44
N LEU A 40 -0.86 -57.79 -38.94
CA LEU A 40 0.22 -56.82 -38.74
C LEU A 40 -0.07 -55.45 -39.37
N THR A 41 -0.86 -55.40 -40.44
CA THR A 41 -1.25 -54.13 -41.08
C THR A 41 -2.30 -53.42 -40.24
N GLU A 42 -3.28 -54.15 -39.71
CA GLU A 42 -4.28 -53.60 -38.79
C GLU A 42 -3.64 -53.08 -37.49
N GLU A 43 -2.68 -53.81 -36.91
CA GLU A 43 -1.92 -53.36 -35.75
C GLU A 43 -1.10 -52.08 -36.04
N ARG A 44 -0.49 -51.98 -37.23
CA ARG A 44 0.23 -50.78 -37.66
C ARG A 44 -0.70 -49.58 -37.78
N ASP A 45 -1.86 -49.74 -38.41
CA ASP A 45 -2.81 -48.64 -38.62
C ASP A 45 -3.41 -48.16 -37.29
N GLN A 46 -3.66 -49.09 -36.37
CA GLN A 46 -4.07 -48.76 -34.99
C GLN A 46 -2.96 -48.02 -34.23
N LEU A 47 -1.71 -48.48 -34.33
CA LEU A 47 -0.56 -47.80 -33.71
C LEU A 47 -0.35 -46.39 -34.29
N GLN A 48 -0.52 -46.23 -35.60
CA GLN A 48 -0.41 -44.92 -36.26
C GLN A 48 -1.51 -43.96 -35.79
N THR A 49 -2.75 -44.45 -35.66
CA THR A 49 -3.87 -43.68 -35.11
C THR A 49 -3.62 -43.27 -33.67
N CYS A 50 -3.14 -44.20 -32.84
CA CYS A 50 -2.76 -43.93 -31.44
C CYS A 50 -1.64 -42.88 -31.35
N GLY A 51 -0.63 -42.97 -32.22
CA GLY A 51 0.48 -42.00 -32.26
C GLY A 51 0.03 -40.58 -32.60
N ASN A 52 -0.95 -40.43 -33.51
CA ASN A 52 -1.53 -39.13 -33.84
C ASN A 52 -2.31 -38.54 -32.65
N ASN A 53 -3.18 -39.33 -32.02
CA ASN A 53 -3.94 -38.89 -30.85
C ASN A 53 -3.03 -38.47 -29.69
N LEU A 54 -1.96 -39.24 -29.42
CA LEU A 54 -0.97 -38.88 -28.40
C LEU A 54 -0.21 -37.59 -28.72
N THR A 55 -0.02 -37.28 -30.00
CA THR A 55 0.60 -36.01 -30.42
C THR A 55 -0.35 -34.84 -30.19
N GLU A 56 -1.63 -35.00 -30.52
CA GLU A 56 -2.66 -33.99 -30.23
C GLU A 56 -2.82 -33.75 -28.72
N GLU A 57 -2.86 -34.80 -27.90
CA GLU A 57 -2.91 -34.66 -26.43
C GLU A 57 -1.68 -33.94 -25.89
N ARG A 58 -0.48 -34.24 -26.43
CA ARG A 58 0.76 -33.54 -26.05
C ARG A 58 0.66 -32.04 -26.37
N ASP A 59 0.23 -31.68 -27.57
CA ASP A 59 0.16 -30.29 -28.01
C ASP A 59 -0.89 -29.49 -27.21
N GLN A 60 -2.02 -30.12 -26.89
CA GLN A 60 -3.04 -29.55 -26.01
C GLN A 60 -2.50 -29.33 -24.59
N LEU A 61 -1.81 -30.32 -24.01
CA LEU A 61 -1.19 -30.20 -22.70
C LEU A 61 -0.09 -29.14 -22.68
N GLN A 62 0.70 -29.02 -23.75
CA GLN A 62 1.74 -28.01 -23.87
C GLN A 62 1.13 -26.60 -23.92
N THR A 63 0.04 -26.43 -24.67
CA THR A 63 -0.70 -25.16 -24.72
C THR A 63 -1.30 -24.83 -23.35
N SER A 64 -1.97 -25.79 -22.72
CA SER A 64 -2.55 -25.64 -21.37
C SER A 64 -1.52 -25.32 -20.30
N ASN A 65 -0.28 -25.78 -20.44
CA ASN A 65 0.82 -25.45 -19.53
C ASN A 65 1.42 -24.05 -19.77
N ASN A 66 1.37 -23.53 -20.99
CA ASN A 66 1.92 -22.21 -21.32
C ASN A 66 1.00 -21.07 -20.88
N THR A 67 -0.33 -21.22 -21.03
CA THR A 67 -1.30 -20.18 -20.67
C THR A 67 -1.19 -19.70 -19.21
N PRO A 68 -1.07 -20.57 -18.20
CA PRO A 68 -0.90 -20.15 -16.81
C PRO A 68 0.40 -19.40 -16.53
N ASN A 69 1.46 -19.60 -17.35
CA ASN A 69 2.68 -18.81 -17.21
C ASN A 69 2.47 -17.37 -17.68
N GLU A 70 1.76 -17.19 -18.79
CA GLU A 70 1.41 -15.85 -19.30
C GLU A 70 0.50 -15.10 -18.32
N GLU A 71 -0.50 -15.79 -17.75
CA GLU A 71 -1.36 -15.21 -16.71
C GLU A 71 -0.57 -14.82 -15.46
N ARG A 72 0.40 -15.66 -15.05
CA ARG A 72 1.29 -15.35 -13.91
C ARG A 72 2.13 -14.12 -14.18
N ASP A 73 2.72 -14.00 -15.36
CA ASP A 73 3.58 -12.85 -15.73
C ASP A 73 2.76 -11.55 -15.78
N GLN A 74 1.52 -11.62 -16.28
CA GLN A 74 0.58 -10.49 -16.26
C GLN A 74 0.21 -10.09 -14.84
N LEU A 75 -0.14 -11.05 -13.98
CA LEU A 75 -0.46 -10.80 -12.57
C LEU A 75 0.73 -10.18 -11.84
N GLN A 76 1.93 -10.71 -12.05
CA GLN A 76 3.15 -10.19 -11.45
C GLN A 76 3.43 -8.74 -11.87
N THR A 77 3.16 -8.40 -13.14
CA THR A 77 3.28 -7.02 -13.64
C THR A 77 2.25 -6.09 -13.00
N SER A 78 1.01 -6.55 -12.87
CA SER A 78 -0.07 -5.79 -12.22
C SER A 78 0.24 -5.52 -10.75
N ASP A 79 0.68 -6.54 -10.01
CA ASP A 79 1.03 -6.43 -8.58
C ASP A 79 2.19 -5.45 -8.35
N ASN A 80 3.24 -5.52 -9.17
CA ASN A 80 4.36 -4.60 -9.09
C ASN A 80 3.92 -3.14 -9.35
N THR A 81 3.06 -2.94 -10.34
CA THR A 81 2.52 -1.61 -10.70
C THR A 81 1.66 -1.05 -9.57
N LEU A 82 0.75 -1.87 -9.05
CA LEU A 82 -0.14 -1.49 -7.95
C LEU A 82 0.63 -1.20 -6.67
N THR A 83 1.67 -1.98 -6.38
CA THR A 83 2.55 -1.77 -5.22
C THR A 83 3.28 -0.42 -5.33
N LYS A 84 3.82 -0.10 -6.51
CA LYS A 84 4.48 1.18 -6.75
C LYS A 84 3.51 2.35 -6.58
N GLU A 85 2.31 2.25 -7.15
CA GLU A 85 1.28 3.28 -7.02
C GLU A 85 0.86 3.48 -5.57
N ARG A 86 0.59 2.40 -4.83
CA ARG A 86 0.26 2.45 -3.40
C ARG A 86 1.36 3.14 -2.59
N THR A 87 2.63 2.80 -2.84
CA THR A 87 3.76 3.40 -2.13
C THR A 87 3.89 4.90 -2.44
N ASN A 88 3.73 5.32 -3.69
CA ASN A 88 3.76 6.73 -4.08
C ASN A 88 2.63 7.54 -3.42
N GLN A 89 1.42 6.99 -3.39
CA GLN A 89 0.27 7.61 -2.73
C GLN A 89 0.49 7.73 -1.22
N LEU A 90 0.97 6.68 -0.56
CA LEU A 90 1.27 6.70 0.87
C LEU A 90 2.37 7.72 1.19
N GLN A 91 3.43 7.78 0.40
CA GLN A 91 4.50 8.76 0.58
C GLN A 91 3.98 10.19 0.47
N THR A 92 3.10 10.45 -0.50
CA THR A 92 2.50 11.78 -0.72
C THR A 92 1.60 12.18 0.46
N ARG A 93 0.75 11.27 0.92
CA ARG A 93 -0.10 11.50 2.10
C ARG A 93 0.74 11.74 3.36
N TYR A 94 1.77 10.95 3.57
CA TYR A 94 2.68 11.11 4.70
C TYR A 94 3.35 12.48 4.69
N ASN A 95 3.90 12.91 3.55
CA ASN A 95 4.53 14.22 3.42
C ASN A 95 3.54 15.37 3.66
N THR A 96 2.28 15.20 3.22
CA THR A 96 1.22 16.20 3.42
C THR A 96 0.84 16.32 4.90
N LEU A 97 0.55 15.19 5.56
CA LEU A 97 0.25 15.14 6.98
C LEU A 97 1.41 15.67 7.85
N THR A 98 2.64 15.40 7.43
CA THR A 98 3.85 15.91 8.07
C THR A 98 3.85 17.44 8.06
N LYS A 99 3.54 18.07 6.93
CA LYS A 99 3.44 19.54 6.80
C LYS A 99 2.28 20.12 7.62
N GLU A 100 1.10 19.49 7.56
CA GLU A 100 -0.07 19.93 8.34
C GLU A 100 0.21 19.89 9.84
N ARG A 101 0.86 18.82 10.32
CA ARG A 101 1.26 18.68 11.72
C ARG A 101 2.29 19.74 12.13
N ASP A 102 3.28 20.05 11.30
CA ASP A 102 4.23 21.14 11.58
C ASP A 102 3.53 22.51 11.62
N GLN A 103 2.57 22.73 10.72
CA GLN A 103 1.80 23.97 10.67
C GLN A 103 0.90 24.13 11.91
N LEU A 104 0.19 23.08 12.31
CA LEU A 104 -0.66 23.08 13.51
C LEU A 104 0.16 23.23 14.79
N GLN A 105 1.36 22.65 14.84
CA GLN A 105 2.28 22.87 15.96
C GLN A 105 2.67 24.35 16.05
N LYS A 106 3.04 24.98 14.93
CA LYS A 106 3.38 26.40 14.91
C LYS A 106 2.21 27.30 15.31
N GLU A 107 1.00 26.97 14.88
CA GLU A 107 -0.21 27.71 15.25
C GLU A 107 -0.55 27.52 16.73
N THR A 108 -0.40 26.32 17.26
CA THR A 108 -0.58 26.03 18.69
C THR A 108 0.40 26.83 19.55
N GLU A 109 1.67 26.92 19.15
CA GLU A 109 2.68 27.74 19.85
C GLU A 109 2.35 29.24 19.79
N ARG A 110 1.76 29.72 18.68
CA ARG A 110 1.27 31.11 18.60
C ARG A 110 0.07 31.35 19.52
N LEU A 111 -0.90 30.43 19.52
CA LEU A 111 -2.10 30.55 20.34
C LEU A 111 -1.79 30.45 21.83
N LYS A 112 -0.84 29.60 22.21
CA LYS A 112 -0.27 29.59 23.57
C LYS A 112 0.14 31.01 23.98
N GLN A 113 0.86 31.74 23.12
CA GLN A 113 1.37 33.07 23.44
C GLN A 113 0.28 34.16 23.57
N SER A 114 -0.96 33.91 23.12
CA SER A 114 -2.05 34.90 23.17
C SER A 114 -3.32 34.35 23.84
N LEU A 115 -3.66 34.84 25.04
CA LEU A 115 -4.94 34.54 25.69
C LEU A 115 -5.92 35.67 25.44
N LYS A 116 -7.12 35.34 24.95
CA LYS A 116 -8.24 36.27 24.91
C LYS A 116 -9.23 35.92 26.03
N LEU A 117 -9.45 36.85 26.96
CA LEU A 117 -10.42 36.70 28.04
C LEU A 117 -11.38 37.89 27.99
N GLY A 118 -12.63 37.63 27.59
CA GLY A 118 -13.64 38.68 27.38
C GLY A 118 -13.20 39.68 26.28
N SER A 119 -13.17 40.96 26.62
CA SER A 119 -12.72 42.05 25.75
C SER A 119 -11.21 42.32 25.82
N SER A 120 -10.46 41.57 26.65
CA SER A 120 -9.02 41.79 26.88
C SER A 120 -8.19 40.70 26.20
N CYS A 121 -7.08 41.10 25.59
CA CYS A 121 -6.08 40.21 25.02
C CYS A 121 -4.79 40.30 25.85
N TYR A 122 -4.22 39.15 26.19
CA TYR A 122 -3.00 39.01 26.99
C TYR A 122 -1.93 38.33 26.15
N TYR A 123 -0.72 38.84 26.23
CA TYR A 123 0.46 38.28 25.58
C TYR A 123 1.54 38.04 26.62
N VAL A 124 2.15 36.86 26.60
CA VAL A 124 3.28 36.52 27.48
C VAL A 124 4.53 36.41 26.62
N SER A 125 5.49 37.29 26.88
CA SER A 125 6.80 37.26 26.21
C SER A 125 7.62 36.07 26.69
N THR A 126 8.30 35.40 25.76
CA THR A 126 9.26 34.32 26.05
C THR A 126 10.67 34.85 26.35
N GLU A 127 10.90 36.15 26.17
CA GLU A 127 12.20 36.79 26.41
C GLU A 127 12.37 37.17 27.89
N LYS A 128 13.56 36.91 28.44
CA LYS A 128 13.92 37.34 29.80
C LYS A 128 14.47 38.75 29.77
N LYS A 129 13.72 39.70 30.34
CA LYS A 129 14.07 41.13 30.43
C LYS A 129 13.89 41.64 31.86
N SER A 130 14.49 42.77 32.21
CA SER A 130 14.14 43.50 33.43
C SER A 130 12.71 44.05 33.37
N TRP A 131 12.14 44.45 34.50
CA TRP A 131 10.77 44.99 34.54
C TRP A 131 10.58 46.20 33.60
N GLU A 132 11.54 47.13 33.59
CA GLU A 132 11.48 48.32 32.76
C GLU A 132 11.59 47.97 31.26
N GLU A 133 12.53 47.09 30.90
CA GLU A 133 12.68 46.61 29.52
C GLU A 133 11.45 45.82 29.05
N SER A 134 10.85 45.01 29.93
CA SER A 134 9.59 44.30 29.66
C SER A 134 8.44 45.28 29.42
N ARG A 135 8.32 46.33 30.24
CA ARG A 135 7.29 47.37 30.06
C ARG A 135 7.47 48.11 28.75
N GLN A 136 8.70 48.48 28.42
CA GLN A 136 9.02 49.16 27.17
C GLN A 136 8.71 48.28 25.95
N ASP A 137 8.98 46.97 26.03
CA ASP A 137 8.62 45.99 24.99
C ASP A 137 7.10 45.90 24.79
N CYS A 138 6.32 45.83 25.87
CA CYS A 138 4.86 45.85 25.81
C CYS A 138 4.33 47.14 25.15
N ARG A 139 4.90 48.29 25.52
CA ARG A 139 4.55 49.61 24.95
C ARG A 139 4.89 49.73 23.48
N TYR A 140 6.05 49.24 23.08
CA TYR A 140 6.46 49.19 21.68
C TYR A 140 5.47 48.37 20.82
N ARG A 141 4.83 47.35 21.41
CA ARG A 141 3.81 46.52 20.77
C ARG A 141 2.38 47.10 20.86
N GLY A 142 2.20 48.30 21.40
CA GLY A 142 0.90 48.96 21.55
C GLY A 142 0.07 48.49 22.75
N ALA A 143 0.70 47.88 23.76
CA ALA A 143 0.08 47.43 25.01
C ALA A 143 0.85 47.99 26.23
N ASP A 144 0.53 47.54 27.45
CA ASP A 144 1.35 47.80 28.66
C ASP A 144 1.36 46.50 29.51
N LEU A 145 2.19 46.46 30.55
CA LEU A 145 2.21 45.31 31.47
C LEU A 145 0.84 45.10 32.11
N VAL A 146 0.51 43.84 32.39
CA VAL A 146 -0.83 43.46 32.84
C VAL A 146 -1.18 44.09 34.20
N VAL A 147 -2.39 44.66 34.27
CA VAL A 147 -3.03 45.14 35.50
C VAL A 147 -4.11 44.15 35.89
N ILE A 148 -4.03 43.61 37.11
CA ILE A 148 -4.95 42.59 37.61
C ILE A 148 -5.93 43.26 38.58
N LYS A 149 -7.22 43.34 38.19
CA LYS A 149 -8.23 44.11 38.94
C LYS A 149 -9.19 43.25 39.75
N ASN A 150 -9.33 41.96 39.44
CA ASN A 150 -10.22 41.05 40.16
C ASN A 150 -9.64 39.64 40.30
N GLN A 151 -10.18 38.86 41.23
CA GLN A 151 -9.70 37.52 41.56
C GLN A 151 -9.86 36.53 40.40
N GLU A 152 -10.90 36.67 39.57
CA GLU A 152 -11.11 35.84 38.38
C GLU A 152 -10.01 36.05 37.34
N GLN A 153 -9.62 37.30 37.08
CA GLN A 153 -8.48 37.65 36.23
C GLN A 153 -7.18 37.17 36.86
N GLN A 154 -7.02 37.28 38.18
CA GLN A 154 -5.82 36.80 38.87
C GLN A 154 -5.65 35.28 38.74
N VAL A 155 -6.72 34.50 38.95
CA VAL A 155 -6.70 33.04 38.80
C VAL A 155 -6.46 32.66 37.33
N CYS A 156 -7.16 33.31 36.40
CA CYS A 156 -7.05 32.98 34.98
C CYS A 156 -5.66 33.33 34.41
N VAL A 157 -5.16 34.54 34.69
CA VAL A 157 -3.85 35.03 34.20
C VAL A 157 -2.70 34.37 34.94
N CYS A 158 -2.68 34.38 36.28
CA CYS A 158 -1.52 33.91 37.03
C CYS A 158 -1.49 32.40 37.24
N VAL A 159 -2.61 31.78 37.58
CA VAL A 159 -2.62 30.37 38.02
C VAL A 159 -2.76 29.43 36.85
N THR A 160 -3.67 29.71 35.91
CA THR A 160 -3.89 28.82 34.76
C THR A 160 -3.02 29.17 33.56
N PHE A 161 -2.92 30.44 33.17
CA PHE A 161 -2.24 30.82 31.92
C PHE A 161 -0.73 30.90 32.07
N VAL A 162 -0.20 31.60 33.09
CA VAL A 162 1.26 31.69 33.32
C VAL A 162 1.87 30.33 33.67
N ASN A 163 1.22 29.52 34.51
CA ASN A 163 1.71 28.19 34.87
C ASN A 163 1.71 27.21 33.67
N TRP A 164 0.68 27.29 32.81
CA TRP A 164 0.59 26.48 31.59
C TRP A 164 1.61 26.91 30.53
N LEU A 165 1.81 28.22 30.36
CA LEU A 165 2.72 28.75 29.34
C LEU A 165 4.19 28.65 29.69
N CYS A 166 4.52 29.03 30.92
CA CYS A 166 5.91 29.18 31.33
C CYS A 166 6.42 27.92 32.02
N GLY A 167 5.56 26.93 32.27
CA GLY A 167 5.85 25.80 33.13
C GLY A 167 6.02 26.22 34.59
N VAL A 168 5.98 25.25 35.50
CA VAL A 168 5.93 25.44 36.97
C VAL A 168 7.15 26.18 37.58
N LYS A 169 8.09 26.69 36.75
CA LYS A 169 9.39 27.21 37.20
C LYS A 169 9.79 28.60 36.66
N ASN A 170 8.92 29.29 35.92
CA ASN A 170 9.28 30.58 35.31
C ASN A 170 8.42 31.72 35.90
N TYR A 171 9.10 32.78 36.35
CA TYR A 171 8.49 34.01 36.85
C TYR A 171 8.23 34.98 35.68
N VAL A 172 7.13 35.74 35.74
CA VAL A 172 6.74 36.71 34.70
C VAL A 172 6.53 38.08 35.35
N TRP A 173 7.02 39.14 34.70
CA TRP A 173 6.77 40.52 35.15
C TRP A 173 5.33 40.93 34.89
N ILE A 174 4.72 41.58 35.88
CA ILE A 174 3.39 42.19 35.80
C ILE A 174 3.49 43.69 36.04
N GLY A 175 2.41 44.43 35.80
CA GLY A 175 2.40 45.90 35.84
C GLY A 175 2.44 46.53 37.24
N LEU A 176 2.80 45.78 38.29
CA LEU A 176 2.85 46.27 39.65
C LEU A 176 4.26 46.80 39.97
N THR A 177 4.36 48.03 40.49
CA THR A 177 5.64 48.68 40.82
C THR A 177 5.50 49.65 42.00
N ASP A 178 6.57 49.81 42.77
CA ASP A 178 6.73 50.81 43.83
C ASP A 178 7.82 51.85 43.51
N SER A 179 8.37 51.82 42.28
CA SER A 179 9.45 52.71 41.81
C SER A 179 9.20 54.21 41.97
N VAL A 180 7.93 54.63 42.07
CA VAL A 180 7.54 56.03 42.30
C VAL A 180 7.68 56.44 43.76
N SER A 181 7.37 55.53 44.69
CA SER A 181 7.42 55.77 46.13
C SER A 181 7.58 54.43 46.83
N GLU A 182 8.78 54.18 47.35
CA GLU A 182 9.12 52.96 48.10
C GLU A 182 8.04 52.64 49.15
N GLY A 183 7.59 51.39 49.19
CA GLY A 183 6.54 50.92 50.09
C GLY A 183 5.10 51.23 49.65
N THR A 184 4.88 51.99 48.57
CA THR A 184 3.55 52.25 47.99
C THR A 184 3.42 51.67 46.59
N TRP A 185 2.84 50.47 46.51
CA TRP A 185 2.60 49.77 45.25
C TRP A 185 1.50 50.40 44.40
N LYS A 186 1.81 50.63 43.13
CA LYS A 186 0.90 51.14 42.11
C LYS A 186 0.99 50.30 40.84
N TRP A 187 -0.12 50.24 40.12
CA TRP A 187 -0.16 49.64 38.79
C TRP A 187 0.35 50.61 37.73
N VAL A 188 0.76 50.10 36.57
CA VAL A 188 1.17 50.90 35.41
C VAL A 188 0.06 51.84 34.89
N ASP A 189 -1.20 51.63 35.26
CA ASP A 189 -2.36 52.50 34.97
C ASP A 189 -2.62 53.55 36.08
N TYR A 190 -1.67 53.73 36.99
CA TYR A 190 -1.71 54.67 38.12
C TYR A 190 -2.74 54.35 39.20
N THR A 191 -3.43 53.20 39.12
CA THR A 191 -4.31 52.77 40.20
C THR A 191 -3.51 52.18 41.38
N PRO A 192 -3.94 52.42 42.63
CA PRO A 192 -3.30 51.80 43.80
C PRO A 192 -3.63 50.30 43.86
N LEU A 193 -2.75 49.53 44.51
CA LEU A 193 -3.04 48.13 44.82
C LEU A 193 -4.23 48.04 45.79
N THR A 194 -5.35 47.49 45.35
CA THR A 194 -6.49 47.19 46.22
C THR A 194 -6.35 45.79 46.81
N THR A 195 -6.07 45.70 48.11
CA THR A 195 -6.21 44.46 48.90
C THR A 195 -7.65 44.32 49.37
N LYS A 196 -8.45 43.46 48.72
CA LYS A 196 -9.76 43.02 49.22
C LYS A 196 -9.77 41.50 49.32
#